data_AF-A0A1Q3GYU7-F1
#
_entry.id   AF-A0A1Q3GYU7-F1
#
_cell.length_a   1.000
_cell.length_b   1.000
_cell.length_c   1.000
_cell.angle_alpha   90.00
_cell.angle_beta   90.00
_cell.angle_gamma   90.00
#
_symmetry.space_group_name_H-M   'P 1'
#
loop_
_entity.id
_entity.type
_entity.pdbx_description
1 polymer ?
#
loop_
_entity_poly.entity_id
_entity_poly.type
_entity_poly.pdbx_seq_one_letter_code
_entity_poly.pdbx_strand_id
1 'polypeptide(L)'
;MADSVSRKKLVARIFISLAHAIWMVAFTWLWLNFGPTSSDEQLLIRASTLSKRLLLDIDDDRPKRNELMFVNVAGDVALIPRTDGNGKNIVTDREALANFLSFLKNNPDHYKYILCDIIFDQKDETEEIGPARDSMLREALTDLPRYIGSAETDDNGNVIKGIFPGKTAVVEYRAKKGSGFLKFKLYQGKNKSLPLIMYEDIDKGKMEHHGLAYTVNGKPSFNKMIMDFKIRQKHILDTTFYGGCYTLQSLAELLEVVEFEPGVFDFMKKNKPIVIIGDFTRADVHRTVVGEMGGTLILLNAYLTLTHGDAIISPWLVLLLFGAFFILSYLTFYSLPFTASNAWRKFSHTKIGKFVTGYVSIAAFLIILTIISYSFFNVHINILIIAVYVKLLERGISWWDKRKERKHSVKEEMIQEGPRTYEFNSEDTSMYKPGQRTNSLIRQVSKIGKIGTDKDQDDEVDYQPGKSEQTSKKKTKSSEVAEMNEPKNSQNQNEE
;
A
#
# COMPACT_ATOMS: atom_id res chain seq x y z
N MET A 1 5.64 37.33 -36.26
CA MET A 1 4.38 37.98 -35.86
C MET A 1 3.56 36.94 -35.14
N ALA A 2 3.19 37.18 -33.88
CA ALA A 2 2.34 36.24 -33.13
C ALA A 2 0.89 36.48 -33.57
N ASP A 3 0.33 35.56 -34.34
CA ASP A 3 -1.08 35.63 -34.74
C ASP A 3 -1.94 35.72 -33.48
N SER A 4 -2.69 36.81 -33.35
CA SER A 4 -3.62 36.99 -32.24
C SER A 4 -4.66 35.87 -32.29
N VAL A 5 -4.59 34.95 -31.33
CA VAL A 5 -5.56 33.85 -31.21
C VAL A 5 -6.95 34.47 -31.03
N SER A 6 -7.88 34.18 -31.95
CA SER A 6 -9.26 34.64 -31.84
C SER A 6 -9.86 34.31 -30.48
N ARG A 7 -10.58 35.27 -29.87
CA ARG A 7 -11.27 35.10 -28.58
C ARG A 7 -12.09 33.81 -28.51
N LYS A 8 -12.75 33.43 -29.61
CA LYS A 8 -13.54 32.17 -29.69
C LYS A 8 -12.65 30.93 -29.52
N LYS A 9 -11.48 30.92 -30.16
CA LYS A 9 -10.50 29.82 -30.01
C LYS A 9 -10.00 29.77 -28.57
N LEU A 10 -9.64 30.90 -27.96
CA LEU A 10 -9.18 30.94 -26.56
C LEU A 10 -10.23 30.37 -25.59
N VAL A 11 -11.50 30.76 -25.73
CA VAL A 11 -12.59 30.24 -24.89
C VAL A 11 -12.74 28.73 -25.05
N ALA A 12 -12.72 28.21 -26.28
CA ALA A 12 -12.77 26.77 -26.53
C ALA A 12 -11.58 26.03 -25.89
N ARG A 13 -10.37 26.62 -25.94
CA ARG A 13 -9.18 26.07 -25.31
C ARG A 13 -9.34 25.92 -23.80
N ILE A 14 -9.82 26.99 -23.14
CA ILE A 14 -10.07 27.00 -21.70
C ILE A 14 -11.09 25.93 -21.34
N PHE A 15 -12.20 25.83 -22.08
CA PHE A 15 -13.26 24.86 -21.79
C PHE A 15 -12.77 23.40 -21.92
N ILE A 16 -12.00 23.08 -22.97
CA ILE A 16 -11.41 21.74 -23.15
C ILE A 16 -10.46 21.42 -21.99
N SER A 17 -9.58 22.35 -21.60
CA SER A 17 -8.69 22.16 -20.46
C SER A 17 -9.43 22.01 -19.14
N LEU A 18 -10.54 22.73 -18.94
CA LEU A 18 -11.39 22.64 -17.77
C LEU A 18 -12.03 21.25 -17.66
N ALA A 19 -12.67 20.79 -18.73
CA ALA A 19 -13.31 19.47 -18.78
C ALA A 19 -12.31 18.35 -18.52
N HIS A 20 -11.13 18.44 -19.12
CA HIS A 20 -10.05 17.48 -18.89
C HIS A 20 -9.51 17.52 -17.45
N ALA A 21 -9.40 18.71 -16.84
CA ALA A 21 -9.00 18.83 -15.44
C ALA A 21 -10.01 18.16 -14.50
N ILE A 22 -11.31 18.34 -14.71
CA ILE A 22 -12.37 17.66 -13.95
C ILE A 22 -12.21 16.14 -14.08
N TRP A 23 -12.00 15.65 -15.30
CA TRP A 23 -11.74 14.23 -15.55
C TRP A 23 -10.51 13.73 -14.77
N MET A 24 -9.41 14.48 -14.78
CA MET A 24 -8.18 14.13 -14.07
C MET A 24 -8.35 14.10 -12.55
N VAL A 25 -9.13 15.03 -11.98
CA VAL A 25 -9.49 15.01 -10.56
C VAL A 25 -10.31 13.75 -10.25
N ALA A 26 -11.35 13.46 -11.04
CA ALA A 26 -12.19 12.28 -10.84
C ALA A 26 -11.38 10.98 -10.97
N PHE A 27 -10.51 10.89 -11.97
CA PHE A 27 -9.61 9.76 -12.17
C PHE A 27 -8.64 9.58 -11.00
N THR A 28 -8.04 10.67 -10.53
CA THR A 28 -7.12 10.64 -9.38
C THR A 28 -7.85 10.23 -8.12
N TRP A 29 -9.06 10.74 -7.88
CA TRP A 29 -9.90 10.34 -6.76
C TRP A 29 -10.25 8.84 -6.78
N LEU A 30 -10.64 8.31 -7.94
CA LEU A 30 -10.86 6.86 -8.12
C LEU A 30 -9.58 6.07 -7.85
N TRP A 31 -8.44 6.55 -8.36
CA TRP A 31 -7.15 5.89 -8.16
C TRP A 31 -6.73 5.86 -6.69
N LEU A 32 -6.90 6.96 -5.96
CA LEU A 32 -6.57 7.03 -4.53
C LEU A 32 -7.45 6.09 -3.70
N ASN A 33 -8.73 5.93 -4.06
CA ASN A 33 -9.64 5.03 -3.37
C ASN A 33 -9.42 3.54 -3.70
N PHE A 34 -9.09 3.20 -4.95
CA PHE A 34 -9.12 1.81 -5.41
C PHE A 34 -7.77 1.27 -5.88
N GLY A 35 -6.87 2.13 -6.32
CA GLY A 35 -5.58 1.77 -6.90
C GLY A 35 -4.68 0.97 -5.94
N PRO A 36 -3.87 0.02 -6.45
CA PRO A 36 -2.86 -0.65 -5.65
C PRO A 36 -1.76 0.33 -5.21
N THR A 37 -1.13 0.04 -4.08
CA THR A 37 0.08 0.73 -3.65
C THR A 37 1.23 0.33 -4.56
N SER A 38 1.88 1.29 -5.20
CA SER A 38 3.02 1.03 -6.08
C SER A 38 4.34 1.18 -5.32
N SER A 39 5.42 0.56 -5.85
CA SER A 39 6.73 0.54 -5.18
C SER A 39 7.41 1.92 -5.15
N ASP A 40 7.21 2.71 -6.21
CA ASP A 40 7.68 4.10 -6.32
C ASP A 40 6.97 5.02 -5.33
N GLU A 41 5.68 4.79 -5.10
CA GLU A 41 4.90 5.51 -4.10
C GLU A 41 5.47 5.27 -2.68
N GLN A 42 5.92 4.05 -2.36
CA GLN A 42 6.56 3.76 -1.06
C GLN A 42 7.83 4.56 -0.82
N LEU A 43 8.68 4.70 -1.84
CA LEU A 43 9.93 5.46 -1.71
C LEU A 43 9.65 6.94 -1.45
N LEU A 44 8.73 7.52 -2.21
CA LEU A 44 8.35 8.93 -2.05
C LEU A 44 7.69 9.19 -0.70
N ILE A 45 6.77 8.31 -0.27
CA ILE A 45 6.15 8.42 1.05
C ILE A 45 7.21 8.34 2.13
N ARG A 46 8.05 7.29 2.11
CA ARG A 46 9.10 7.12 3.10
C ARG A 46 10.02 8.34 3.18
N ALA A 47 10.48 8.84 2.04
CA ALA A 47 11.31 10.04 1.99
C ALA A 47 10.58 11.25 2.58
N SER A 48 9.34 11.49 2.16
CA SER A 48 8.56 12.62 2.64
C SER A 48 8.18 12.54 4.12
N THR A 49 7.85 11.35 4.65
CA THR A 49 7.57 11.14 6.07
C THR A 49 8.82 11.39 6.91
N LEU A 50 9.98 10.90 6.46
CA LEU A 50 11.26 11.16 7.12
C LEU A 50 11.62 12.66 7.06
N SER A 51 11.47 13.31 5.90
CA SER A 51 11.74 14.74 5.74
C SER A 51 10.80 15.60 6.58
N LYS A 52 9.50 15.30 6.61
CA LYS A 52 8.51 16.03 7.43
C LYS A 52 8.91 15.98 8.90
N ARG A 53 9.34 14.82 9.40
CA ARG A 53 9.77 14.65 10.79
C ARG A 53 11.12 15.32 11.08
N LEU A 54 12.10 15.17 10.19
CA LEU A 54 13.42 15.75 10.38
C LEU A 54 13.42 17.29 10.31
N LEU A 55 12.59 17.87 9.44
CA LEU A 55 12.58 19.31 9.18
C LEU A 55 11.62 20.10 10.07
N LEU A 56 10.50 19.49 10.48
CA LEU A 56 9.43 20.21 11.20
C LEU A 56 9.32 19.83 12.68
N ASP A 57 10.08 18.84 13.15
CA ASP A 57 10.06 18.34 14.55
C ASP A 57 8.64 18.05 15.09
N ILE A 58 7.72 17.65 14.20
CA ILE A 58 6.32 17.33 14.54
C ILE A 58 6.23 15.91 15.13
N ASP A 59 7.08 15.60 16.10
CA ASP A 59 6.94 14.38 16.91
C ASP A 59 5.90 14.60 18.04
N ASP A 60 5.26 15.78 18.18
CA ASP A 60 4.38 16.10 19.31
C ASP A 60 2.88 15.71 19.13
N ASP A 61 2.44 15.30 17.94
CA ASP A 61 1.05 14.84 17.70
C ASP A 61 0.78 13.40 18.18
N ARG A 62 1.57 12.89 19.13
CA ARG A 62 1.40 11.56 19.70
C ARG A 62 0.36 11.60 20.83
N PRO A 63 -0.43 10.53 21.02
CA PRO A 63 -1.23 10.39 22.23
C PRO A 63 -0.38 10.56 23.48
N LYS A 64 -0.97 11.10 24.55
CA LYS A 64 -0.23 11.22 25.81
C LYS A 64 0.09 9.83 26.35
N ARG A 65 1.21 9.70 27.06
CA ARG A 65 1.66 8.44 27.68
C ARG A 65 0.56 7.73 28.47
N ASN A 66 -0.32 8.50 29.12
CA ASN A 66 -1.37 7.99 29.98
C ASN A 66 -2.69 7.68 29.26
N GLU A 67 -2.82 7.99 27.98
CA GLU A 67 -4.03 7.69 27.19
C GLU A 67 -4.05 6.25 26.68
N LEU A 68 -2.91 5.56 26.69
CA LEU A 68 -2.74 4.24 26.12
C LEU A 68 -2.05 3.30 27.12
N MET A 69 -2.47 2.03 27.11
CA MET A 69 -1.86 0.95 27.88
C MET A 69 -1.61 -0.23 26.96
N PHE A 70 -0.37 -0.70 26.87
CA PHE A 70 0.01 -1.81 26.01
C PHE A 70 0.21 -3.07 26.84
N VAL A 71 -0.44 -4.15 26.42
CA VAL A 71 -0.38 -5.47 27.06
C VAL A 71 0.18 -6.46 26.05
N ASN A 72 1.41 -6.90 26.28
CA ASN A 72 2.10 -7.83 25.41
C ASN A 72 1.75 -9.26 25.77
N VAL A 73 1.28 -10.04 24.79
CA VAL A 73 0.97 -11.47 24.96
C VAL A 73 2.03 -12.39 24.35
N ALA A 74 3.11 -11.84 23.80
CA ALA A 74 4.15 -12.62 23.10
C ALA A 74 4.88 -13.64 23.99
N GLY A 75 4.90 -13.41 25.30
CA GLY A 75 5.50 -14.31 26.29
C GLY A 75 4.52 -15.34 26.85
N ASP A 76 3.23 -15.05 26.78
CA ASP A 76 2.15 -15.74 27.48
C ASP A 76 1.42 -16.68 26.52
N VAL A 77 2.06 -17.81 26.24
CA VAL A 77 1.63 -18.75 25.21
C VAL A 77 1.25 -20.12 25.78
N ALA A 78 0.20 -20.70 25.22
CA ALA A 78 -0.21 -22.08 25.42
C ALA A 78 -0.07 -22.87 24.11
N LEU A 79 0.08 -24.19 24.23
CA LEU A 79 0.14 -25.09 23.08
C LEU A 79 -1.17 -25.84 22.95
N ILE A 80 -1.87 -25.67 21.83
CA ILE A 80 -3.09 -26.42 21.51
C ILE A 80 -2.82 -27.45 20.41
N PRO A 81 -3.48 -28.62 20.41
CA PRO A 81 -3.41 -29.56 19.28
C PRO A 81 -3.82 -28.89 17.97
N ARG A 82 -3.15 -29.25 16.86
CA ARG A 82 -3.59 -28.81 15.52
C ARG A 82 -4.82 -29.60 15.08
N THR A 83 -5.70 -28.96 14.33
CA THR A 83 -6.89 -29.60 13.75
C THR A 83 -6.57 -30.71 12.74
N ASP A 84 -5.36 -30.73 12.18
CA ASP A 84 -4.86 -31.79 11.29
C ASP A 84 -4.26 -32.99 12.03
N GLY A 85 -4.26 -32.96 13.37
CA GLY A 85 -3.77 -34.01 14.25
C GLY A 85 -2.24 -34.10 14.38
N ASN A 86 -1.47 -33.27 13.65
CA ASN A 86 -0.01 -33.38 13.61
C ASN A 86 0.68 -32.14 14.20
N GLY A 87 1.04 -32.24 15.48
CA GLY A 87 1.80 -31.21 16.19
C GLY A 87 0.91 -30.30 17.03
N LYS A 88 1.46 -29.15 17.43
CA LYS A 88 0.76 -28.16 18.27
C LYS A 88 0.86 -26.77 17.65
N ASN A 89 -0.22 -26.00 17.72
CA ASN A 89 -0.21 -24.57 17.44
C ASN A 89 0.14 -23.81 18.71
N ILE A 90 0.95 -22.77 18.57
CA ILE A 90 1.22 -21.81 19.64
C ILE A 90 0.08 -20.79 19.61
N VAL A 91 -0.63 -20.63 20.72
CA VAL A 91 -1.69 -19.64 20.90
C VAL A 91 -1.44 -18.84 22.17
N THR A 92 -2.07 -17.69 22.32
CA THR A 92 -2.06 -16.97 23.61
C THR A 92 -2.70 -17.81 24.71
N ASP A 93 -2.14 -17.75 25.92
CA ASP A 93 -2.72 -18.39 27.09
C ASP A 93 -4.11 -17.81 27.38
N ARG A 94 -5.13 -18.65 27.19
CA ARG A 94 -6.54 -18.29 27.33
C ARG A 94 -6.95 -18.04 28.77
N GLU A 95 -6.31 -18.73 29.72
CA GLU A 95 -6.59 -18.58 31.15
C GLU A 95 -6.03 -17.26 31.66
N ALA A 96 -4.77 -16.97 31.35
CA ALA A 96 -4.14 -15.69 31.66
C ALA A 96 -4.93 -14.50 31.08
N LEU A 97 -5.35 -14.63 29.81
CA LEU A 97 -6.14 -13.60 29.15
C LEU A 97 -7.54 -13.47 29.77
N ALA A 98 -8.20 -14.59 30.11
CA ALA A 98 -9.51 -14.58 30.75
C ALA A 98 -9.48 -13.88 32.12
N ASN A 99 -8.43 -14.11 32.91
CA ASN A 99 -8.26 -13.47 34.21
C ASN A 99 -8.12 -11.95 34.08
N PHE A 100 -7.26 -11.49 33.16
CA PHE A 100 -7.10 -10.06 32.90
C PHE A 100 -8.37 -9.41 32.34
N LEU A 101 -9.04 -10.04 31.39
CA LEU A 101 -10.30 -9.54 30.83
C LEU A 101 -11.43 -9.54 31.87
N SER A 102 -11.49 -10.51 32.77
CA SER A 102 -12.44 -10.54 33.87
C SER A 102 -12.21 -9.40 34.85
N PHE A 103 -10.96 -9.07 35.14
CA PHE A 103 -10.62 -7.87 35.90
C PHE A 103 -11.15 -6.59 35.22
N LEU A 104 -10.95 -6.44 33.90
CA LEU A 104 -11.49 -5.30 33.16
C LEU A 104 -13.02 -5.30 33.14
N LYS A 105 -13.66 -6.46 32.97
CA LYS A 105 -15.12 -6.61 33.03
C LYS A 105 -15.69 -6.14 34.37
N ASN A 106 -15.02 -6.46 35.47
CA ASN A 106 -15.40 -6.04 36.81
C ASN A 106 -15.09 -4.56 37.10
N ASN A 107 -14.28 -3.92 36.26
CA ASN A 107 -13.84 -2.53 36.42
C ASN A 107 -14.04 -1.71 35.13
N PRO A 108 -15.27 -1.62 34.60
CA PRO A 108 -15.51 -1.00 33.30
C PRO A 108 -15.08 0.48 33.28
N ASP A 109 -15.21 1.20 34.39
CA ASP A 109 -14.89 2.62 34.46
C ASP A 109 -13.38 2.94 34.48
N HIS A 110 -12.50 1.93 34.49
CA HIS A 110 -11.04 2.09 34.53
C HIS A 110 -10.39 2.08 33.15
N TYR A 111 -11.16 1.97 32.07
CA TYR A 111 -10.63 2.06 30.71
C TYR A 111 -11.65 2.73 29.78
N LYS A 112 -11.11 3.33 28.72
CA LYS A 112 -11.92 3.92 27.65
C LYS A 112 -12.38 2.87 26.66
N TYR A 113 -11.49 1.97 26.25
CA TYR A 113 -11.76 0.97 25.22
C TYR A 113 -10.74 -0.17 25.27
N ILE A 114 -11.10 -1.35 24.79
CA ILE A 114 -10.21 -2.52 24.68
C ILE A 114 -10.09 -2.92 23.21
N LEU A 115 -8.87 -2.85 22.70
CA LEU A 115 -8.46 -3.45 21.44
C LEU A 115 -7.72 -4.76 21.75
N CYS A 116 -8.27 -5.89 21.32
CA CYS A 116 -7.64 -7.21 21.48
C CYS A 116 -7.28 -7.80 20.12
N ASP A 117 -6.01 -7.73 19.78
CA ASP A 117 -5.46 -8.23 18.53
C ASP A 117 -5.06 -9.70 18.61
N ILE A 118 -6.06 -10.54 18.89
CA ILE A 118 -5.92 -11.99 18.99
C ILE A 118 -7.11 -12.61 18.26
N ILE A 119 -6.84 -13.57 17.37
CA ILE A 119 -7.86 -14.29 16.61
C ILE A 119 -8.20 -15.58 17.35
N PHE A 120 -9.50 -15.80 17.57
CA PHE A 120 -10.03 -16.98 18.26
C PHE A 120 -10.83 -17.87 17.32
N ASP A 121 -10.14 -18.50 16.36
CA ASP A 121 -10.71 -19.34 15.30
C ASP A 121 -10.73 -20.83 15.66
N GLN A 122 -9.91 -21.27 16.63
CA GLN A 122 -9.72 -22.67 17.00
C GLN A 122 -10.10 -22.94 18.45
N LYS A 123 -10.71 -24.10 18.73
CA LYS A 123 -10.98 -24.58 20.11
C LYS A 123 -9.71 -25.17 20.72
N ASP A 124 -9.62 -25.12 22.04
CA ASP A 124 -8.58 -25.88 22.75
C ASP A 124 -9.08 -27.31 22.98
N GLU A 125 -8.59 -28.23 22.14
CA GLU A 125 -8.94 -29.66 22.18
C GLU A 125 -8.05 -30.47 23.13
N THR A 126 -7.22 -29.81 23.94
CA THR A 126 -6.46 -30.50 25.00
C THR A 126 -7.43 -31.12 25.99
N GLU A 127 -7.37 -32.45 26.16
CA GLU A 127 -8.25 -33.18 27.07
C GLU A 127 -8.25 -32.56 28.47
N GLU A 128 -9.44 -32.46 29.06
CA GLU A 128 -9.76 -31.89 30.37
C GLU A 128 -9.52 -30.38 30.55
N ILE A 129 -8.35 -29.86 30.15
CA ILE A 129 -7.93 -28.48 30.45
C ILE A 129 -8.46 -27.49 29.39
N GLY A 130 -8.48 -27.88 28.11
CA GLY A 130 -8.85 -26.98 27.02
C GLY A 130 -10.29 -26.44 27.12
N PRO A 131 -11.30 -27.30 27.34
CA PRO A 131 -12.68 -26.84 27.54
C PRO A 131 -12.85 -25.90 28.73
N ALA A 132 -12.09 -26.09 29.82
CA ALA A 132 -12.14 -25.22 30.99
C ALA A 132 -11.61 -23.83 30.66
N ARG A 133 -10.45 -23.74 29.99
CA ARG A 133 -9.86 -22.48 29.53
C ARG A 133 -10.75 -21.72 28.56
N ASP A 134 -11.37 -22.44 27.61
CA ASP A 134 -12.33 -21.86 26.67
C ASP A 134 -13.58 -21.35 27.37
N SER A 135 -14.04 -22.05 28.40
CA SER A 135 -15.18 -21.61 29.20
C SER A 135 -14.86 -20.32 29.98
N MET A 136 -13.68 -20.24 30.61
CA MET A 136 -13.24 -19.05 31.33
C MET A 136 -13.15 -17.83 30.40
N LEU A 137 -12.51 -17.97 29.25
CA LEU A 137 -12.38 -16.87 28.28
C LEU A 137 -13.74 -16.45 27.70
N ARG A 138 -14.62 -17.42 27.42
CA ARG A 138 -16.00 -17.16 27.00
C ARG A 138 -16.74 -16.31 28.03
N GLU A 139 -16.65 -16.65 29.31
CA GLU A 139 -17.29 -15.92 30.40
C GLU A 139 -16.74 -14.50 30.54
N ALA A 140 -15.41 -14.34 30.45
CA ALA A 140 -14.73 -13.06 30.51
C ALA A 140 -15.15 -12.12 29.37
N LEU A 141 -15.35 -12.66 28.16
CA LEU A 141 -15.76 -11.90 26.97
C LEU A 141 -17.26 -11.63 26.90
N THR A 142 -18.08 -12.50 27.52
CA THR A 142 -19.54 -12.33 27.53
C THR A 142 -19.88 -11.01 28.23
N ASP A 143 -20.59 -10.13 27.53
CA ASP A 143 -21.00 -8.80 27.99
C ASP A 143 -19.85 -7.86 28.41
N LEU A 144 -18.61 -8.12 27.96
CA LEU A 144 -17.49 -7.20 28.18
C LEU A 144 -17.74 -5.88 27.41
N PRO A 145 -17.88 -4.73 28.10
CA PRO A 145 -18.22 -3.48 27.43
C PRO A 145 -17.01 -2.87 26.72
N ARG A 146 -17.26 -2.11 25.65
CA ARG A 146 -16.24 -1.32 24.92
C ARG A 146 -15.03 -2.15 24.49
N TYR A 147 -15.30 -3.35 24.01
CA TYR A 147 -14.33 -4.33 23.55
C TYR A 147 -14.49 -4.60 22.06
N ILE A 148 -13.36 -4.77 21.37
CA ILE A 148 -13.31 -5.33 20.02
C ILE A 148 -12.19 -6.36 19.89
N GLY A 149 -12.54 -7.52 19.34
CA GLY A 149 -11.60 -8.58 18.99
C GLY A 149 -11.25 -8.59 17.50
N SER A 150 -10.14 -9.21 17.17
CA SER A 150 -9.72 -9.47 15.79
C SER A 150 -10.48 -10.63 15.15
N ALA A 151 -10.72 -10.51 13.84
CA ALA A 151 -11.23 -11.58 13.00
C ALA A 151 -10.56 -11.56 11.62
N GLU A 152 -10.46 -12.73 11.01
CA GLU A 152 -10.00 -12.89 9.62
C GLU A 152 -11.19 -13.00 8.66
N THR A 153 -10.93 -12.92 7.36
CA THR A 153 -11.91 -13.30 6.34
C THR A 153 -11.53 -14.57 5.61
N ASP A 154 -12.54 -15.30 5.16
CA ASP A 154 -12.37 -16.45 4.27
C ASP A 154 -11.95 -16.00 2.85
N ASP A 155 -11.68 -16.96 1.96
CA ASP A 155 -11.34 -16.67 0.56
C ASP A 155 -12.44 -15.90 -0.20
N ASN A 156 -13.68 -15.91 0.30
CA ASN A 156 -14.82 -15.19 -0.26
C ASN A 156 -14.99 -13.79 0.34
N GLY A 157 -14.17 -13.40 1.33
CA GLY A 157 -14.24 -12.14 2.04
C GLY A 157 -15.33 -12.07 3.12
N ASN A 158 -15.86 -13.21 3.57
CA ASN A 158 -16.76 -13.28 4.73
C ASN A 158 -15.95 -13.36 6.01
N VAL A 159 -16.40 -12.67 7.06
CA VAL A 159 -15.73 -12.71 8.37
C VAL A 159 -15.82 -14.13 8.96
N ILE A 160 -14.68 -14.72 9.29
CA ILE A 160 -14.60 -15.98 10.01
C ILE A 160 -15.05 -15.71 11.44
N LYS A 161 -16.17 -16.33 11.84
CA LYS A 161 -16.74 -16.13 13.17
C LYS A 161 -15.88 -16.84 14.20
N GLY A 162 -15.36 -16.09 15.17
CA GLY A 162 -14.62 -16.66 16.29
C GLY A 162 -15.50 -17.56 17.19
N ILE A 163 -14.83 -18.38 18.01
CA ILE A 163 -15.50 -19.35 18.89
C ILE A 163 -16.13 -18.72 20.14
N PHE A 164 -15.73 -17.48 20.47
CA PHE A 164 -16.19 -16.74 21.64
C PHE A 164 -17.22 -15.66 21.26
N PRO A 165 -18.13 -15.30 22.18
CA PRO A 165 -19.02 -14.17 21.99
C PRO A 165 -18.24 -12.86 22.03
N GLY A 166 -18.80 -11.82 21.42
CA GLY A 166 -18.23 -10.49 21.44
C GLY A 166 -18.26 -9.84 20.06
N LYS A 167 -17.96 -8.54 20.06
CA LYS A 167 -17.81 -7.78 18.82
C LYS A 167 -16.44 -8.08 18.24
N THR A 168 -16.40 -8.51 16.98
CA THR A 168 -15.15 -8.72 16.24
C THR A 168 -15.13 -7.89 14.96
N ALA A 169 -13.93 -7.65 14.45
CA ALA A 169 -13.72 -6.88 13.25
C ALA A 169 -12.50 -7.34 12.47
N VAL A 170 -12.52 -7.06 11.15
CA VAL A 170 -11.49 -7.57 10.25
C VAL A 170 -10.17 -6.84 10.47
N VAL A 171 -9.09 -7.59 10.63
CA VAL A 171 -7.72 -7.04 10.82
C VAL A 171 -6.82 -7.19 9.62
N GLU A 172 -7.32 -7.62 8.46
CA GLU A 172 -6.43 -7.86 7.33
C GLU A 172 -5.79 -6.58 6.83
N TYR A 173 -4.46 -6.57 6.81
CA TYR A 173 -3.69 -5.61 6.04
C TYR A 173 -2.71 -6.38 5.17
N ARG A 174 -2.81 -6.18 3.86
CA ARG A 174 -1.95 -6.87 2.90
C ARG A 174 -0.62 -6.13 2.76
N ALA A 175 0.38 -6.57 3.51
CA ALA A 175 1.77 -6.23 3.20
C ALA A 175 2.24 -7.12 2.04
N LYS A 176 2.54 -6.54 0.88
CA LYS A 176 3.14 -7.32 -0.22
C LYS A 176 4.54 -7.75 0.25
N LYS A 177 4.81 -9.06 0.24
CA LYS A 177 6.09 -9.65 0.69
C LYS A 177 7.29 -8.86 0.17
N GLY A 178 8.14 -8.37 1.07
CA GLY A 178 9.33 -7.58 0.75
C GLY A 178 9.12 -6.08 0.54
N SER A 179 7.87 -5.61 0.41
CA SER A 179 7.52 -4.18 0.34
C SER A 179 6.85 -3.77 1.65
N GLY A 180 7.33 -2.70 2.28
CA GLY A 180 6.83 -2.30 3.60
C GLY A 180 5.33 -1.94 3.56
N PHE A 181 4.63 -2.21 4.65
CA PHE A 181 3.26 -1.77 4.85
C PHE A 181 3.16 -0.23 4.89
N LEU A 182 2.07 0.31 4.32
CA LEU A 182 1.95 1.75 4.03
C LEU A 182 0.51 2.27 4.04
N LYS A 183 -0.38 1.60 3.31
CA LYS A 183 -1.78 2.04 3.15
C LYS A 183 -2.71 1.07 3.84
N PHE A 184 -3.61 1.62 4.66
CA PHE A 184 -4.63 0.86 5.36
C PHE A 184 -5.98 1.05 4.68
N LYS A 185 -6.77 -0.03 4.55
CA LYS A 185 -8.13 0.02 3.99
C LYS A 185 -9.16 0.00 5.12
N LEU A 186 -10.03 1.00 5.16
CA LEU A 186 -11.07 1.14 6.20
C LEU A 186 -12.23 0.16 5.98
N TYR A 187 -12.62 -0.04 4.73
CA TYR A 187 -13.55 -1.07 4.25
C TYR A 187 -12.82 -2.13 3.44
N GLN A 188 -13.14 -3.39 3.74
CA GLN A 188 -12.59 -4.58 3.12
C GLN A 188 -13.74 -5.41 2.55
N GLY A 189 -14.08 -5.12 1.28
CA GLY A 189 -15.32 -5.62 0.70
C GLY A 189 -16.52 -5.01 1.42
N LYS A 190 -17.31 -5.85 2.09
CA LYS A 190 -18.48 -5.42 2.86
C LYS A 190 -18.17 -5.16 4.33
N ASN A 191 -16.99 -5.57 4.80
CA ASN A 191 -16.65 -5.54 6.21
C ASN A 191 -15.93 -4.24 6.56
N LYS A 192 -16.25 -3.70 7.72
CA LYS A 192 -15.48 -2.62 8.33
C LYS A 192 -14.23 -3.21 8.98
N SER A 193 -13.12 -2.53 8.80
CA SER A 193 -11.87 -2.87 9.48
C SER A 193 -11.97 -2.57 10.97
N LEU A 194 -11.16 -3.26 11.77
CA LEU A 194 -11.09 -3.05 13.21
C LEU A 194 -10.83 -1.58 13.61
N PRO A 195 -9.88 -0.85 13.00
CA PRO A 195 -9.62 0.54 13.39
C PRO A 195 -10.79 1.48 13.09
N LEU A 196 -11.55 1.18 12.02
CA LEU A 196 -12.77 1.93 11.71
C LEU A 196 -13.85 1.68 12.76
N ILE A 197 -14.11 0.43 13.13
CA ILE A 197 -15.13 0.14 14.15
C ILE A 197 -14.74 0.77 15.49
N MET A 198 -13.47 0.67 15.87
CA MET A 198 -12.93 1.33 17.07
C MET A 198 -13.18 2.85 17.05
N TYR A 199 -12.94 3.51 15.92
CA TYR A 199 -13.25 4.93 15.73
C TYR A 199 -14.75 5.24 15.88
N GLU A 200 -15.62 4.43 15.28
CA GLU A 200 -17.06 4.63 15.38
C GLU A 200 -17.58 4.46 16.82
N ASP A 201 -17.00 3.53 17.59
CA ASP A 201 -17.38 3.27 18.97
C ASP A 201 -16.86 4.36 19.94
N ILE A 202 -15.63 4.84 19.73
CA ILE A 202 -14.97 5.80 20.63
C ILE A 202 -15.37 7.25 20.31
N ASP A 203 -15.25 7.65 19.04
CA ASP A 203 -15.41 9.04 18.62
C ASP A 203 -16.83 9.35 18.13
N LYS A 204 -17.72 8.34 18.16
CA LYS A 204 -19.11 8.40 17.68
C LYS A 204 -19.23 8.82 16.21
N GLY A 205 -18.12 8.72 15.47
CA GLY A 205 -18.12 8.96 14.04
C GLY A 205 -18.85 7.82 13.32
N LYS A 206 -19.30 8.08 12.09
CA LYS A 206 -19.80 7.02 11.20
C LYS A 206 -19.17 7.18 9.83
N MET A 207 -18.60 6.08 9.34
CA MET A 207 -18.23 5.97 7.94
C MET A 207 -19.33 5.25 7.18
N GLU A 208 -19.71 5.85 6.05
CA GLU A 208 -20.74 5.34 5.15
C GLU A 208 -20.13 5.11 3.76
N HIS A 209 -20.66 4.10 3.09
CA HIS A 209 -20.25 3.69 1.76
C HIS A 209 -21.36 3.99 0.76
N HIS A 210 -21.03 4.80 -0.25
CA HIS A 210 -21.92 5.29 -1.31
C HIS A 210 -21.42 4.80 -2.68
N GLY A 211 -21.23 3.49 -2.83
CA GLY A 211 -20.84 2.84 -4.09
C GLY A 211 -19.36 3.01 -4.44
N LEU A 212 -18.98 4.12 -5.08
CA LEU A 212 -17.56 4.42 -5.34
C LEU A 212 -17.01 5.47 -4.36
N ALA A 213 -17.88 6.12 -3.60
CA ALA A 213 -17.53 7.16 -2.65
C ALA A 213 -17.72 6.70 -1.21
N TYR A 214 -17.00 7.36 -0.31
CA TYR A 214 -17.11 7.14 1.11
C TYR A 214 -17.25 8.48 1.81
N THR A 215 -17.95 8.48 2.95
CA THR A 215 -18.09 9.68 3.79
C THR A 215 -17.83 9.34 5.24
N VAL A 216 -17.11 10.18 5.97
CA VAL A 216 -16.97 10.12 7.42
C VAL A 216 -17.68 11.33 8.00
N ASN A 217 -18.71 11.12 8.82
CA ASN A 217 -19.54 12.19 9.40
C ASN A 217 -20.10 13.15 8.33
N GLY A 218 -20.57 12.59 7.21
CA GLY A 218 -21.10 13.35 6.07
C GLY A 218 -20.05 14.06 5.20
N LYS A 219 -18.76 14.03 5.58
CA LYS A 219 -17.68 14.63 4.78
C LYS A 219 -17.07 13.58 3.85
N PRO A 220 -16.76 13.91 2.58
CA PRO A 220 -16.10 12.98 1.66
C PRO A 220 -14.79 12.45 2.26
N SER A 221 -14.54 11.15 2.11
CA SER A 221 -13.39 10.46 2.70
C SER A 221 -12.79 9.46 1.71
N PHE A 222 -11.51 9.16 1.87
CA PHE A 222 -10.89 8.02 1.24
C PHE A 222 -11.19 6.75 2.03
N ASN A 223 -11.34 5.64 1.32
CA ASN A 223 -11.34 4.30 1.92
C ASN A 223 -9.93 3.79 2.24
N LYS A 224 -8.95 4.24 1.45
CA LYS A 224 -7.54 3.92 1.65
C LYS A 224 -6.81 5.15 2.15
N MET A 225 -6.24 5.06 3.33
CA MET A 225 -5.43 6.13 3.91
C MET A 225 -3.98 5.70 4.00
N ILE A 226 -3.08 6.67 3.83
CA ILE A 226 -1.66 6.50 4.12
C ILE A 226 -1.53 6.66 5.63
N MET A 227 -0.95 5.67 6.29
CA MET A 227 -0.86 5.72 7.74
C MET A 227 0.21 6.70 8.19
N ASP A 228 -0.12 7.52 9.19
CA ASP A 228 0.88 8.22 9.99
C ASP A 228 1.28 7.33 11.16
N PHE A 229 2.51 6.81 11.11
CA PHE A 229 3.07 5.95 12.17
C PHE A 229 3.49 6.78 13.38
N LYS A 230 2.51 7.36 14.08
CA LYS A 230 2.67 8.19 15.29
C LYS A 230 3.31 7.40 16.43
N ILE A 231 2.86 6.16 16.62
CA ILE A 231 3.42 5.23 17.61
C ILE A 231 4.26 4.19 16.89
N ARG A 232 5.53 4.08 17.26
CA ARG A 232 6.50 3.19 16.62
C ARG A 232 6.95 2.14 17.63
N GLN A 233 7.49 1.04 17.12
CA GLN A 233 8.04 -0.04 17.93
C GLN A 233 9.02 0.46 19.01
N LYS A 234 9.95 1.36 18.64
CA LYS A 234 10.89 1.97 19.60
C LYS A 234 10.22 2.78 20.72
N HIS A 235 9.01 3.30 20.52
CA HIS A 235 8.33 4.08 21.56
C HIS A 235 7.79 3.21 22.69
N ILE A 236 7.62 1.90 22.45
CA ILE A 236 7.13 0.92 23.43
C ILE A 236 8.23 -0.02 23.94
N LEU A 237 9.30 -0.25 23.15
CA LEU A 237 10.39 -1.17 23.52
C LEU A 237 11.59 -0.50 24.19
N ASP A 238 11.75 0.81 24.06
CA ASP A 238 12.88 1.51 24.67
C ASP A 238 12.65 1.63 26.19
N THR A 239 13.17 0.66 26.94
CA THR A 239 13.15 0.59 28.41
C THR A 239 14.31 1.33 29.04
N THR A 240 15.13 2.05 28.26
CA THR A 240 16.22 2.84 28.86
C THR A 240 15.66 3.89 29.82
N PHE A 241 16.37 4.08 30.93
CA PHE A 241 16.03 4.85 32.13
C PHE A 241 15.64 6.33 31.88
N TYR A 242 15.65 6.80 30.62
CA TYR A 242 15.31 8.16 30.17
C TYR A 242 14.23 8.25 29.07
N GLY A 243 13.28 7.31 28.98
CA GLY A 243 11.95 7.67 28.48
C GLY A 243 11.41 6.93 27.25
N GLY A 244 11.14 5.63 27.40
CA GLY A 244 10.03 5.01 26.67
C GLY A 244 8.76 5.85 26.85
N CYS A 245 8.12 6.23 25.74
CA CYS A 245 6.95 7.12 25.77
C CYS A 245 5.71 6.42 26.33
N TYR A 246 5.69 5.09 26.34
CA TYR A 246 4.57 4.28 26.80
C TYR A 246 5.07 3.09 27.62
N THR A 247 4.22 2.60 28.52
CA THR A 247 4.48 1.39 29.29
C THR A 247 3.96 0.18 28.53
N LEU A 248 4.86 -0.74 28.21
CA LEU A 248 4.54 -2.08 27.72
C LEU A 248 4.61 -3.03 28.91
N GLN A 249 3.50 -3.66 29.24
CA GLN A 249 3.40 -4.63 30.33
C GLN A 249 3.21 -6.02 29.71
N SER A 250 3.87 -7.05 30.23
CA SER A 250 3.52 -8.43 29.86
C SER A 250 2.20 -8.83 30.52
N LEU A 251 1.50 -9.80 29.93
CA LEU A 251 0.24 -10.29 30.50
C LEU A 251 0.50 -10.99 31.84
N ALA A 252 1.57 -11.78 31.98
CA ALA A 252 2.00 -12.37 33.25
C ALA A 252 2.24 -11.33 34.35
N GLU A 253 3.03 -10.28 34.07
CA GLU A 253 3.30 -9.21 35.06
C GLU A 253 2.01 -8.54 35.51
N LEU A 254 1.05 -8.32 34.61
CA LEU A 254 -0.24 -7.72 34.99
C LEU A 254 -1.06 -8.60 35.90
N LEU A 255 -1.01 -9.93 35.76
CA LEU A 255 -1.76 -10.82 36.64
C LEU A 255 -1.21 -10.78 38.07
N GLU A 256 0.11 -10.68 38.24
CA GLU A 256 0.73 -10.49 39.55
C GLU A 256 0.44 -9.08 40.10
N VAL A 257 0.60 -8.05 39.27
CA VAL A 257 0.48 -6.65 39.69
C VAL A 257 -0.96 -6.25 39.98
N VAL A 258 -1.96 -6.75 39.24
CA VAL A 258 -3.38 -6.46 39.50
C VAL A 258 -3.82 -6.99 40.87
N GLU A 259 -3.24 -8.10 41.32
CA GLU A 259 -3.54 -8.68 42.62
C GLU A 259 -2.81 -7.97 43.77
N PHE A 260 -1.60 -7.43 43.54
CA PHE A 260 -0.70 -7.03 44.63
C PHE A 260 -0.19 -5.58 44.59
N GLU A 261 -0.32 -4.84 43.49
CA GLU A 261 0.20 -3.47 43.36
C GLU A 261 -0.86 -2.41 43.01
N PRO A 262 -1.09 -1.40 43.87
CA PRO A 262 -2.06 -0.31 43.62
C PRO A 262 -1.73 0.56 42.39
N GLY A 263 -0.48 0.59 41.94
CA GLY A 263 0.00 1.58 40.96
C GLY A 263 -0.64 1.46 39.57
N VAL A 264 -0.75 0.24 39.02
CA VAL A 264 -1.41 0.03 37.72
C VAL A 264 -2.91 0.29 37.82
N PHE A 265 -3.52 -0.14 38.92
CA PHE A 265 -4.92 0.11 39.20
C PHE A 265 -5.23 1.62 39.28
N ASP A 266 -4.40 2.38 40.00
CA ASP A 266 -4.52 3.83 40.11
C ASP A 266 -4.30 4.52 38.77
N PHE A 267 -3.36 4.04 37.97
CA PHE A 267 -3.14 4.53 36.61
C PHE A 267 -4.39 4.34 35.74
N MET A 268 -4.96 3.15 35.72
CA MET A 268 -6.15 2.83 34.93
C MET A 268 -7.36 3.64 35.42
N LYS A 269 -7.60 3.66 36.73
CA LYS A 269 -8.70 4.42 37.35
C LYS A 269 -8.61 5.92 37.07
N LYS A 270 -7.41 6.51 37.14
CA LYS A 270 -7.19 7.94 36.93
C LYS A 270 -7.26 8.34 35.46
N ASN A 271 -6.63 7.57 34.58
CA ASN A 271 -6.40 8.01 33.19
C ASN A 271 -7.37 7.36 32.18
N LYS A 272 -8.00 6.24 32.54
CA LYS A 272 -8.93 5.50 31.69
C LYS A 272 -8.37 5.24 30.29
N PRO A 273 -7.20 4.58 30.19
CA PRO A 273 -6.52 4.40 28.92
C PRO A 273 -7.34 3.57 27.93
N ILE A 274 -6.95 3.63 26.66
CA ILE A 274 -7.28 2.57 25.70
C ILE A 274 -6.30 1.42 25.97
N VAL A 275 -6.84 0.25 26.29
CA VAL A 275 -6.06 -0.97 26.52
C VAL A 275 -5.85 -1.67 25.18
N ILE A 276 -4.60 -1.86 24.79
CA ILE A 276 -4.19 -2.50 23.54
C ILE A 276 -3.48 -3.81 23.87
N ILE A 277 -4.10 -4.92 23.53
CA ILE A 277 -3.62 -6.28 23.80
C ILE A 277 -3.17 -6.91 22.47
N GLY A 278 -1.96 -7.44 22.42
CA GLY A 278 -1.45 -8.09 21.21
C GLY A 278 0.02 -8.52 21.32
N ASP A 279 0.55 -9.10 20.24
CA ASP A 279 1.97 -9.46 20.16
C ASP A 279 2.76 -8.29 19.55
N PHE A 280 3.60 -7.68 20.38
CA PHE A 280 4.43 -6.55 19.96
C PHE A 280 5.84 -6.96 19.53
N THR A 281 6.32 -8.17 19.83
CA THR A 281 7.76 -8.47 19.78
C THR A 281 8.17 -9.70 18.99
N ARG A 282 7.27 -10.65 18.72
CA ARG A 282 7.65 -11.96 18.17
C ARG A 282 6.92 -12.33 16.89
N ALA A 283 5.71 -12.87 16.99
CA ALA A 283 5.04 -13.56 15.90
C ALA A 283 4.35 -12.61 14.93
N ASP A 284 3.92 -11.44 15.40
CA ASP A 284 3.13 -10.47 14.64
C ASP A 284 3.94 -9.21 14.25
N VAL A 285 5.22 -9.36 13.90
CA VAL A 285 6.06 -8.21 13.50
C VAL A 285 6.10 -8.07 11.98
N HIS A 286 5.72 -6.89 11.50
CA HIS A 286 5.62 -6.57 10.07
C HIS A 286 6.59 -5.47 9.67
N ARG A 287 7.12 -5.57 8.45
CA ARG A 287 7.95 -4.51 7.87
C ARG A 287 7.06 -3.38 7.38
N THR A 288 7.31 -2.16 7.84
CA THR A 288 6.64 -0.92 7.42
C THR A 288 7.62 0.05 6.76
N VAL A 289 7.15 1.20 6.27
CA VAL A 289 8.04 2.25 5.75
C VAL A 289 8.92 2.90 6.82
N VAL A 290 8.56 2.78 8.11
CA VAL A 290 9.32 3.33 9.25
C VAL A 290 10.12 2.28 10.03
N GLY A 291 10.15 1.03 9.56
CA GLY A 291 10.85 -0.09 10.23
C GLY A 291 9.91 -1.23 10.58
N GLU A 292 10.38 -2.14 11.42
CA GLU A 292 9.59 -3.24 11.94
C GLU A 292 8.57 -2.72 12.96
N MET A 293 7.37 -3.29 12.95
CA MET A 293 6.25 -2.88 13.80
C MET A 293 5.32 -4.06 14.07
N GLY A 294 4.90 -4.23 15.33
CA GLY A 294 3.84 -5.17 15.68
C GLY A 294 2.55 -4.86 14.92
N GLY A 295 1.81 -5.87 14.46
CA GLY A 295 0.55 -5.71 13.74
C GLY A 295 -0.48 -4.96 14.55
N THR A 296 -0.49 -5.20 15.86
CA THR A 296 -1.32 -4.45 16.80
C THR A 296 -1.02 -2.94 16.80
N LEU A 297 0.25 -2.54 16.64
CA LEU A 297 0.60 -1.13 16.47
C LEU A 297 0.16 -0.59 15.11
N ILE A 298 0.16 -1.40 14.06
CA ILE A 298 -0.38 -1.00 12.75
C ILE A 298 -1.87 -0.65 12.90
N LEU A 299 -2.65 -1.49 13.59
CA LEU A 299 -4.07 -1.24 13.85
C LEU A 299 -4.29 0.04 14.65
N LEU A 300 -3.51 0.23 15.72
CA LEU A 300 -3.59 1.44 16.54
C LEU A 300 -3.25 2.70 15.73
N ASN A 301 -2.18 2.69 14.92
CA ASN A 301 -1.82 3.83 14.09
C ASN A 301 -2.85 4.11 13.01
N ALA A 302 -3.52 3.09 12.46
CA ALA A 302 -4.64 3.28 11.56
C ALA A 302 -5.80 4.00 12.26
N TYR A 303 -6.14 3.61 13.49
CA TYR A 303 -7.14 4.30 14.30
C TYR A 303 -6.74 5.77 14.54
N LEU A 304 -5.49 6.01 14.96
CA LEU A 304 -4.99 7.37 15.19
C LEU A 304 -4.98 8.22 13.90
N THR A 305 -4.61 7.64 12.75
CA THR A 305 -4.68 8.32 11.45
C THR A 305 -6.12 8.74 11.13
N LEU A 306 -7.09 7.88 11.44
CA LEU A 306 -8.50 8.17 11.21
C LEU A 306 -9.03 9.27 12.16
N THR A 307 -8.64 9.27 13.44
CA THR A 307 -9.05 10.31 14.41
C THR A 307 -8.52 11.69 14.06
N HIS A 308 -7.36 11.77 13.42
CA HIS A 308 -6.79 13.03 12.92
C HIS A 308 -7.47 13.54 11.65
N GLY A 309 -8.38 12.76 11.06
CA GLY A 309 -9.10 13.14 9.85
C GLY A 309 -8.29 13.02 8.57
N ASP A 310 -7.19 12.27 8.57
CA ASP A 310 -6.34 12.07 7.38
C ASP A 310 -7.05 11.31 6.25
N ALA A 311 -8.13 10.59 6.57
CA ALA A 311 -9.01 10.00 5.57
C ALA A 311 -9.93 11.04 4.90
N ILE A 312 -10.21 12.18 5.54
CA ILE A 312 -11.18 13.17 5.07
C ILE A 312 -10.59 13.98 3.90
N ILE A 313 -11.34 14.06 2.81
CA ILE A 313 -10.95 14.81 1.61
C ILE A 313 -11.23 16.29 1.86
N SER A 314 -10.16 17.06 2.05
CA SER A 314 -10.26 18.52 2.17
C SER A 314 -10.72 19.16 0.86
N PRO A 315 -11.69 20.10 0.87
CA PRO A 315 -12.06 20.87 -0.33
C PRO A 315 -10.86 21.61 -0.95
N TRP A 316 -9.89 22.02 -0.13
CA TRP A 316 -8.67 22.67 -0.58
C TRP A 316 -7.75 21.74 -1.38
N LEU A 317 -7.72 20.45 -1.04
CA LEU A 317 -7.01 19.45 -1.84
C LEU A 317 -7.65 19.34 -3.23
N VAL A 318 -8.98 19.30 -3.30
CA VAL A 318 -9.71 19.23 -4.58
C VAL A 318 -9.41 20.47 -5.43
N LEU A 319 -9.40 21.65 -4.82
CA LEU A 319 -9.06 22.91 -5.50
C LEU A 319 -7.59 22.91 -6.00
N LEU A 320 -6.66 22.44 -5.17
CA LEU A 320 -5.24 22.31 -5.54
C LEU A 320 -5.08 21.37 -6.74
N LEU A 321 -5.67 20.17 -6.68
CA LEU A 321 -5.62 19.19 -7.76
C LEU A 321 -6.26 19.73 -9.03
N PHE A 322 -7.41 20.39 -8.90
CA PHE A 322 -8.10 21.00 -10.03
C PHE A 322 -7.26 22.08 -10.71
N GLY A 323 -6.69 23.02 -9.94
CA GLY A 323 -5.82 24.06 -10.47
C GLY A 323 -4.57 23.49 -11.13
N ALA A 324 -3.92 22.52 -10.48
CA ALA A 324 -2.72 21.87 -11.00
C ALA A 324 -3.01 21.08 -12.28
N PHE A 325 -4.10 20.29 -12.32
CA PHE A 325 -4.49 19.55 -13.51
C PHE A 325 -5.03 20.47 -14.61
N PHE A 326 -5.65 21.60 -14.29
CA PHE A 326 -6.02 22.60 -15.29
C PHE A 326 -4.79 23.17 -15.99
N ILE A 327 -3.77 23.57 -15.22
CA ILE A 327 -2.49 24.01 -15.76
C ILE A 327 -1.90 22.90 -16.63
N LEU A 328 -1.73 21.69 -16.08
CA LEU A 328 -1.16 20.56 -16.82
C LEU A 328 -1.93 20.25 -18.12
N SER A 329 -3.26 20.28 -18.08
CA SER A 329 -4.13 20.06 -19.24
C SER A 329 -3.92 21.13 -20.30
N TYR A 330 -3.92 22.41 -19.90
CA TYR A 330 -3.69 23.53 -20.81
C TYR A 330 -2.32 23.42 -21.49
N LEU A 331 -1.29 23.08 -20.72
CA LEU A 331 0.07 22.87 -21.23
C LEU A 331 0.14 21.70 -22.22
N THR A 332 -0.56 20.60 -21.93
CA THR A 332 -0.57 19.39 -22.76
C THR A 332 -1.25 19.66 -24.11
N PHE A 333 -2.40 20.33 -24.14
CA PHE A 333 -3.14 20.56 -25.38
C PHE A 333 -2.59 21.72 -26.23
N TYR A 334 -2.00 22.74 -25.61
CA TYR A 334 -1.69 23.99 -26.30
C TYR A 334 -0.23 24.42 -26.27
N SER A 335 0.64 23.67 -25.56
CA SER A 335 2.06 23.96 -25.36
C SER A 335 2.34 25.31 -24.68
N LEU A 336 3.51 25.46 -24.06
CA LEU A 336 3.89 26.71 -23.40
C LEU A 336 4.17 27.84 -24.40
N PRO A 337 3.72 29.07 -24.12
CA PRO A 337 4.15 30.26 -24.88
C PRO A 337 5.65 30.56 -24.69
N PHE A 338 6.32 29.98 -23.68
CA PHE A 338 7.76 30.17 -23.42
C PHE A 338 8.68 29.62 -24.54
N THR A 339 8.14 28.84 -25.47
CA THR A 339 8.85 28.44 -26.72
C THR A 339 9.25 29.65 -27.59
N ALA A 340 8.69 30.83 -27.34
CA ALA A 340 9.04 32.05 -28.05
C ALA A 340 10.38 32.69 -27.61
N SER A 341 10.95 32.34 -26.45
CA SER A 341 12.20 32.95 -26.00
C SER A 341 13.41 32.32 -26.71
N ASN A 342 14.31 33.15 -27.25
CA ASN A 342 15.49 32.69 -27.99
C ASN A 342 16.44 31.83 -27.13
N ALA A 343 16.56 32.14 -25.83
CA ALA A 343 17.36 31.38 -24.89
C ALA A 343 16.78 29.97 -24.65
N TRP A 344 15.46 29.89 -24.47
CA TRP A 344 14.77 28.61 -24.28
C TRP A 344 14.82 27.76 -25.54
N ARG A 345 14.66 28.39 -26.71
CA ARG A 345 14.79 27.69 -28.00
C ARG A 345 16.19 27.07 -28.13
N LYS A 346 17.26 27.84 -27.89
CA LYS A 346 18.65 27.35 -27.91
C LYS A 346 18.86 26.19 -26.94
N PHE A 347 18.38 26.31 -25.70
CA PHE A 347 18.47 25.23 -24.71
C PHE A 347 17.74 23.97 -25.19
N SER A 348 16.47 24.11 -25.62
CA SER A 348 15.62 23.01 -26.08
C SER A 348 16.14 22.26 -27.30
N HIS A 349 17.07 22.83 -28.09
CA HIS A 349 17.70 22.12 -29.21
C HIS A 349 18.81 21.15 -28.78
N THR A 350 19.39 21.33 -27.59
CA THR A 350 20.41 20.40 -27.06
C THR A 350 19.79 19.05 -26.67
N LYS A 351 20.57 17.96 -26.67
CA LYS A 351 20.08 16.63 -26.25
C LYS A 351 19.52 16.66 -24.82
N ILE A 352 20.22 17.36 -23.92
CA ILE A 352 19.81 17.57 -22.53
C ILE A 352 18.54 18.43 -22.47
N GLY A 353 18.50 19.54 -23.22
CA GLY A 353 17.33 20.41 -23.26
C GLY A 353 16.08 19.67 -23.74
N LYS A 354 16.14 18.87 -24.81
CA LYS A 354 15.01 18.05 -25.27
C LYS A 354 14.49 17.10 -24.19
N PHE A 355 15.41 16.48 -23.44
CA PHE A 355 15.07 15.59 -22.33
C PHE A 355 14.42 16.37 -21.16
N VAL A 356 15.03 17.49 -20.76
CA VAL A 356 14.56 18.35 -19.67
C VAL A 356 13.20 18.98 -19.98
N THR A 357 13.03 19.53 -21.18
CA THR A 357 11.77 20.17 -21.55
C THR A 357 10.64 19.17 -21.77
N GLY A 358 10.94 17.94 -22.21
CA GLY A 358 9.95 16.92 -22.56
C GLY A 358 9.48 16.02 -21.40
N TYR A 359 10.38 15.67 -20.48
CA TYR A 359 10.09 14.74 -19.38
C TYR A 359 10.26 15.35 -18.00
N VAL A 360 11.33 16.13 -17.80
CA VAL A 360 11.63 16.70 -16.47
C VAL A 360 10.58 17.75 -16.10
N SER A 361 10.03 18.49 -17.05
CA SER A 361 9.00 19.51 -16.76
C SER A 361 7.73 18.93 -16.13
N ILE A 362 7.13 17.89 -16.74
CA ILE A 362 5.91 17.25 -16.22
C ILE A 362 6.21 16.45 -14.95
N ALA A 363 7.29 15.67 -14.94
CA ALA A 363 7.65 14.88 -13.77
C ALA A 363 7.97 15.78 -12.56
N ALA A 364 8.76 16.85 -12.74
CA ALA A 364 9.05 17.80 -11.67
C ALA A 364 7.80 18.51 -11.18
N PHE A 365 6.90 18.91 -12.08
CA PHE A 365 5.61 19.49 -11.70
C PHE A 365 4.79 18.54 -10.81
N LEU A 366 4.69 17.27 -11.20
CA LEU A 366 3.97 16.26 -10.42
C LEU A 366 4.68 15.92 -9.10
N ILE A 367 6.01 15.92 -9.05
CA ILE A 367 6.78 15.75 -7.81
C ILE A 367 6.47 16.90 -6.84
N ILE A 368 6.52 18.15 -7.30
CA ILE A 368 6.19 19.32 -6.48
C ILE A 368 4.74 19.24 -6.01
N LEU A 369 3.81 18.91 -6.90
CA LEU A 369 2.40 18.73 -6.55
C LEU A 369 2.21 17.67 -5.47
N THR A 370 2.89 16.52 -5.57
CA THR A 370 2.84 15.45 -4.57
C THR A 370 3.44 15.89 -3.24
N ILE A 371 4.56 16.62 -3.24
CA ILE A 371 5.16 17.15 -2.01
C ILE A 371 4.20 18.12 -1.31
N ILE A 372 3.61 19.07 -2.04
CA ILE A 372 2.63 20.02 -1.50
C ILE A 372 1.39 19.26 -0.99
N SER A 373 0.85 18.37 -1.80
CA SER A 373 -0.32 17.56 -1.44
C SER A 373 -0.09 16.76 -0.15
N TYR A 374 1.08 16.12 -0.02
CA TYR A 374 1.40 15.38 1.19
C TYR A 374 1.60 16.29 2.40
N SER A 375 2.33 17.39 2.23
CA SER A 375 2.67 18.28 3.36
C SER A 375 1.44 18.89 4.02
N PHE A 376 0.42 19.25 3.23
CA PHE A 376 -0.80 19.90 3.73
C PHE A 376 -1.99 18.96 3.94
N PHE A 377 -2.06 17.84 3.22
CA PHE A 377 -3.24 16.97 3.21
C PHE A 377 -2.94 15.49 3.49
N ASN A 378 -1.67 15.12 3.73
CA ASN A 378 -1.24 13.72 3.91
C ASN A 378 -1.63 12.78 2.75
N VAL A 379 -1.88 13.34 1.54
CA VAL A 379 -2.25 12.58 0.33
C VAL A 379 -1.10 12.53 -0.65
N HIS A 380 -0.70 11.32 -1.05
CA HIS A 380 0.26 11.11 -2.14
C HIS A 380 -0.41 10.79 -3.46
N ILE A 381 0.00 11.50 -4.49
CA ILE A 381 -0.48 11.30 -5.86
C ILE A 381 0.51 10.41 -6.59
N ASN A 382 0.00 9.38 -7.29
CA ASN A 382 0.85 8.49 -8.09
C ASN A 382 1.32 9.20 -9.37
N ILE A 383 2.57 9.66 -9.34
CA ILE A 383 3.19 10.44 -10.41
C ILE A 383 3.31 9.63 -11.69
N LEU A 384 3.70 8.35 -11.58
CA LEU A 384 3.96 7.49 -12.74
C LEU A 384 2.68 7.31 -13.57
N ILE A 385 1.56 7.06 -12.93
CA ILE A 385 0.29 6.79 -13.62
C ILE A 385 -0.22 8.03 -14.33
N ILE A 386 -0.15 9.19 -13.67
CA ILE A 386 -0.53 10.46 -14.30
C ILE A 386 0.41 10.79 -15.46
N ALA A 387 1.72 10.58 -15.29
CA ALA A 387 2.70 10.81 -16.35
C ALA A 387 2.45 9.89 -17.56
N VAL A 388 2.18 8.60 -17.34
CA VAL A 388 1.82 7.65 -18.41
C VAL A 388 0.53 8.08 -19.10
N TYR A 389 -0.50 8.46 -18.35
CA TYR A 389 -1.75 8.96 -18.89
C TYR A 389 -1.53 10.18 -19.81
N VAL A 390 -0.80 11.20 -19.33
CA VAL A 390 -0.52 12.42 -20.10
C VAL A 390 0.28 12.08 -21.36
N LYS A 391 1.26 11.16 -21.29
CA LYS A 391 2.04 10.75 -22.46
C LYS A 391 1.20 10.00 -23.50
N LEU A 392 0.28 9.14 -23.07
CA LEU A 392 -0.66 8.49 -23.98
C LEU A 392 -1.59 9.51 -24.65
N LEU A 393 -2.04 10.53 -23.90
CA LEU A 393 -2.85 11.61 -24.43
C LEU A 393 -2.09 12.45 -25.47
N GLU A 394 -0.86 12.88 -25.17
CA GLU A 394 0.02 13.60 -26.12
C GLU A 394 0.20 12.79 -27.43
N ARG A 395 0.44 11.49 -27.30
CA ARG A 395 0.56 10.58 -28.44
C ARG A 395 -0.74 10.48 -29.24
N GLY A 396 -1.88 10.41 -28.56
CA GLY A 396 -3.21 10.40 -29.18
C GLY A 396 -3.50 11.68 -29.97
N ILE A 397 -3.20 12.85 -29.39
CA ILE A 397 -3.36 14.16 -30.04
C ILE A 397 -2.48 14.26 -31.28
N SER A 398 -1.19 13.95 -31.15
CA SER A 398 -0.25 14.02 -32.29
C SER A 398 -0.60 13.07 -33.43
N TRP A 399 -1.14 11.88 -33.11
CA TRP A 399 -1.64 10.95 -34.12
C TRP A 399 -2.88 11.50 -34.85
N TRP A 400 -3.79 12.12 -34.11
CA TRP A 400 -5.00 12.73 -34.68
C TRP A 400 -4.67 13.92 -35.60
N ASP A 401 -3.73 14.76 -35.21
CA ASP A 401 -3.31 15.92 -36.01
C ASP A 401 -2.63 15.49 -37.32
N LYS A 402 -1.71 14.51 -37.26
CA LYS A 402 -1.11 13.89 -38.46
C LYS A 402 -2.16 13.30 -39.40
N ARG A 403 -3.23 12.72 -38.86
CA ARG A 403 -4.33 12.18 -39.66
C ARG A 403 -5.16 13.27 -40.34
N LYS A 404 -5.36 14.41 -39.68
CA LYS A 404 -6.01 15.59 -40.28
C LYS A 404 -5.18 16.16 -41.40
N GLU A 405 -3.88 16.35 -41.20
CA GLU A 405 -2.95 16.85 -42.22
C GLU A 405 -2.99 15.97 -43.48
N ARG A 406 -2.93 14.64 -43.34
CA ARG A 406 -3.04 13.71 -44.49
C ARG A 406 -4.37 13.82 -45.23
N LYS A 407 -5.48 14.09 -44.54
CA LYS A 407 -6.78 14.27 -45.20
C LYS A 407 -6.85 15.60 -45.96
N HIS A 408 -6.21 16.64 -45.45
CA HIS A 408 -6.13 17.93 -46.13
C HIS A 408 -5.20 17.88 -47.34
N SER A 409 -4.03 17.23 -47.22
CA SER A 409 -3.09 17.10 -48.34
C SER A 409 -3.67 16.29 -49.50
N VAL A 410 -4.34 15.17 -49.23
CA VAL A 410 -5.01 14.37 -50.28
C VAL A 410 -6.12 15.17 -50.96
N LYS A 411 -6.87 15.98 -50.22
CA LYS A 411 -7.92 16.83 -50.79
C LYS A 411 -7.32 17.96 -51.65
N GLU A 412 -6.20 18.54 -51.25
CA GLU A 412 -5.50 19.56 -52.03
C GLU A 412 -4.87 18.96 -53.30
N GLU A 413 -4.26 17.76 -53.22
CA GLU A 413 -3.78 17.01 -54.38
C GLU A 413 -4.92 16.70 -55.37
N MET A 414 -6.10 16.28 -54.89
CA MET A 414 -7.28 16.05 -55.73
C MET A 414 -7.87 17.33 -56.35
N ILE A 415 -7.61 18.50 -55.78
CA ILE A 415 -8.07 19.79 -56.33
C ILE A 415 -7.06 20.33 -57.34
N GLN A 416 -5.75 20.10 -57.13
CA GLN A 416 -4.70 20.49 -58.07
C GLN A 416 -4.64 19.56 -59.28
N GLU A 417 -4.86 18.26 -59.09
CA GLU A 417 -5.20 17.35 -60.18
C GLU A 417 -6.69 17.52 -60.51
N GLY A 418 -7.06 18.63 -61.17
CA GLY A 418 -8.38 18.77 -61.81
C GLY A 418 -8.72 17.53 -62.65
N PRO A 419 -9.99 17.30 -63.05
CA PRO A 419 -10.35 16.11 -63.81
C PRO A 419 -9.38 15.99 -64.97
N ARG A 420 -8.49 14.99 -64.91
CA ARG A 420 -7.60 14.70 -66.02
C ARG A 420 -8.58 14.37 -67.14
N THR A 421 -8.82 15.32 -68.03
CA THR A 421 -9.27 15.00 -69.37
C THR A 421 -8.15 14.14 -69.88
N TYR A 422 -8.33 12.83 -69.72
CA TYR A 422 -7.64 11.86 -70.55
C TYR A 422 -8.09 12.24 -71.96
N GLU A 423 -7.39 13.21 -72.58
CA GLU A 423 -7.28 13.24 -74.03
C GLU A 423 -6.63 11.91 -74.35
N PHE A 424 -7.51 10.96 -74.64
CA PHE A 424 -7.16 9.65 -75.14
C PHE A 424 -6.58 9.92 -76.51
N ASN A 425 -5.28 10.16 -76.57
CA ASN A 425 -4.59 10.36 -77.81
C ASN A 425 -4.63 9.03 -78.57
N SER A 426 -5.53 8.95 -79.56
CA SER A 426 -5.86 7.72 -80.28
C SER A 426 -4.78 7.27 -81.26
N GLU A 427 -3.63 7.94 -81.32
CA GLU A 427 -2.56 7.60 -82.27
C GLU A 427 -1.57 6.54 -81.78
N ASP A 428 -1.66 6.06 -80.53
CA ASP A 428 -0.76 5.01 -80.00
C ASP A 428 -1.49 3.68 -79.69
N THR A 429 -2.53 3.34 -80.46
CA THR A 429 -3.08 1.97 -80.49
C THR A 429 -2.32 1.08 -81.47
N SER A 430 -1.02 0.88 -81.27
CA SER A 430 -0.34 -0.29 -81.82
C SER A 430 0.81 -0.72 -80.94
N MET A 431 0.52 -1.51 -79.90
CA MET A 431 1.32 -2.66 -79.46
C MET A 431 0.76 -3.20 -78.14
N TYR A 432 -0.43 -3.81 -78.21
CA TYR A 432 -0.83 -4.79 -77.21
C TYR A 432 -0.39 -6.17 -77.72
N LYS A 433 0.80 -6.63 -77.32
CA LYS A 433 1.19 -8.03 -77.46
C LYS A 433 0.72 -8.78 -76.20
N PRO A 434 -0.30 -9.64 -76.28
CA PRO A 434 -0.67 -10.47 -75.15
C PRO A 434 0.37 -11.59 -75.03
N GLY A 435 1.07 -11.64 -73.90
CA GLY A 435 1.87 -12.80 -73.52
C GLY A 435 3.35 -12.53 -73.30
N GLN A 436 3.69 -11.87 -72.18
CA GLN A 436 4.92 -12.20 -71.44
C GLN A 436 4.62 -12.11 -69.94
N ARG A 437 4.18 -13.24 -69.37
CA ARG A 437 4.47 -13.53 -67.96
C ARG A 437 5.98 -13.76 -67.88
N THR A 438 6.70 -13.04 -67.02
CA THR A 438 7.42 -13.61 -65.85
C THR A 438 8.48 -12.67 -65.27
N ASN A 439 8.49 -12.64 -63.93
CA ASN A 439 9.67 -12.55 -63.05
C ASN A 439 10.43 -11.22 -62.87
N SER A 440 9.78 -10.22 -62.28
CA SER A 440 10.47 -9.14 -61.54
C SER A 440 10.12 -9.06 -60.04
N LEU A 441 9.37 -10.02 -59.50
CA LEU A 441 8.96 -10.06 -58.09
C LEU A 441 9.79 -11.01 -57.19
N ILE A 442 11.02 -11.34 -57.58
CA ILE A 442 11.98 -12.05 -56.71
C ILE A 442 13.33 -11.37 -56.79
N ARG A 443 13.43 -10.16 -56.22
CA ARG A 443 14.74 -9.52 -55.95
C ARG A 443 14.64 -8.50 -54.82
N GLN A 444 14.12 -8.92 -53.66
CA GLN A 444 14.31 -8.18 -52.40
C GLN A 444 14.35 -9.06 -51.14
N VAL A 445 14.69 -10.34 -51.28
CA VAL A 445 15.07 -11.19 -50.14
C VAL A 445 16.37 -11.95 -50.48
N SER A 446 17.49 -11.24 -50.51
CA SER A 446 18.82 -11.85 -50.48
C SER A 446 19.87 -10.88 -49.93
N LYS A 447 19.68 -10.47 -48.67
CA LYS A 447 20.75 -9.91 -47.83
C LYS A 447 20.50 -10.31 -46.37
N ILE A 448 20.68 -11.60 -46.09
CA ILE A 448 21.10 -12.06 -44.76
C ILE A 448 22.29 -12.99 -45.00
N GLY A 449 23.40 -12.62 -44.39
CA GLY A 449 24.73 -13.14 -44.67
C GLY A 449 24.96 -14.54 -44.13
N LYS A 450 25.93 -15.19 -44.78
CA LYS A 450 26.63 -16.40 -44.39
C LYS A 450 27.41 -16.17 -43.08
N ILE A 451 27.23 -17.07 -42.11
CA ILE A 451 28.24 -17.58 -41.17
C ILE A 451 27.94 -19.09 -41.16
N GLY A 452 28.74 -19.94 -41.79
CA GLY A 452 29.98 -20.46 -41.21
C GLY A 452 29.69 -21.82 -40.57
N THR A 453 29.81 -22.89 -41.36
CA THR A 453 29.79 -24.30 -40.95
C THR A 453 31.01 -24.65 -40.12
N ASP A 454 30.84 -25.45 -39.06
CA ASP A 454 31.60 -26.70 -38.91
C ASP A 454 31.06 -27.60 -37.77
N LYS A 455 30.90 -28.87 -38.16
CA LYS A 455 31.05 -30.13 -37.41
C LYS A 455 29.94 -30.64 -36.46
N ASP A 456 29.30 -31.71 -36.94
CA ASP A 456 29.21 -33.05 -36.35
C ASP A 456 29.13 -33.16 -34.83
N GLN A 457 27.99 -33.65 -34.31
CA GLN A 457 27.92 -35.03 -33.81
C GLN A 457 26.49 -35.39 -33.37
N ASP A 458 26.21 -36.68 -33.57
CA ASP A 458 25.01 -37.43 -33.25
C ASP A 458 24.60 -37.28 -31.77
N ASP A 459 23.30 -37.25 -31.50
CA ASP A 459 22.64 -38.40 -30.86
C ASP A 459 21.14 -38.14 -30.68
N GLU A 460 20.41 -39.13 -31.18
CA GLU A 460 19.07 -39.59 -30.86
C GLU A 460 18.79 -39.55 -29.35
N VAL A 461 17.60 -39.11 -28.91
CA VAL A 461 16.76 -39.83 -27.92
C VAL A 461 15.36 -39.20 -27.82
N ASP A 462 14.41 -40.11 -27.98
CA ASP A 462 13.00 -40.19 -27.67
C ASP A 462 12.45 -39.37 -26.48
N TYR A 463 11.18 -38.94 -26.61
CA TYR A 463 10.41 -38.30 -25.54
C TYR A 463 9.21 -39.19 -25.18
N GLN A 464 9.20 -39.70 -23.94
CA GLN A 464 8.03 -40.32 -23.30
C GLN A 464 7.84 -39.76 -21.88
N PRO A 465 6.61 -39.45 -21.44
CA PRO A 465 6.32 -38.85 -20.14
C PRO A 465 5.89 -39.90 -19.10
N GLY A 466 6.26 -39.73 -17.83
CA GLY A 466 5.63 -40.51 -16.76
C GLY A 466 6.26 -40.43 -15.35
N LYS A 467 5.43 -39.97 -14.40
CA LYS A 467 5.08 -40.61 -13.11
C LYS A 467 6.14 -40.99 -12.05
N SER A 468 5.92 -40.38 -10.88
CA SER A 468 5.72 -40.97 -9.53
C SER A 468 6.83 -41.72 -8.76
N GLU A 469 6.78 -41.47 -7.43
CA GLU A 469 7.24 -42.30 -6.28
C GLU A 469 8.75 -42.35 -6.00
N GLN A 470 9.20 -41.77 -4.88
CA GLN A 470 9.24 -42.29 -3.50
C GLN A 470 10.35 -43.32 -3.22
N THR A 471 11.10 -42.98 -2.16
CA THR A 471 11.84 -43.85 -1.22
C THR A 471 13.24 -44.36 -1.56
N SER A 472 14.16 -44.04 -0.62
CA SER A 472 14.88 -45.00 0.23
C SER A 472 16.42 -45.03 0.16
N LYS A 473 17.00 -44.48 1.24
CA LYS A 473 18.00 -45.08 2.16
C LYS A 473 19.50 -45.17 1.80
N LYS A 474 20.23 -44.83 2.89
CA LYS A 474 21.52 -45.34 3.41
C LYS A 474 22.77 -44.82 2.68
N LYS A 475 23.87 -44.47 3.35
CA LYS A 475 24.44 -45.08 4.58
C LYS A 475 25.49 -44.18 5.25
N THR A 476 25.36 -44.12 6.56
CA THR A 476 26.28 -43.97 7.72
C THR A 476 27.81 -44.07 7.56
N LYS A 477 28.53 -43.24 8.34
CA LYS A 477 29.67 -43.56 9.26
C LYS A 477 29.99 -42.26 10.08
N SER A 478 29.72 -42.12 11.39
CA SER A 478 30.51 -42.54 12.59
C SER A 478 32.02 -42.31 12.43
N SER A 479 32.79 -41.66 13.30
CA SER A 479 32.84 -41.53 14.78
C SER A 479 33.94 -40.48 15.12
N GLU A 480 33.90 -39.68 16.20
CA GLU A 480 34.60 -39.83 17.51
C GLU A 480 34.39 -38.48 18.26
N VAL A 481 33.72 -38.41 19.43
CA VAL A 481 34.23 -38.48 20.82
C VAL A 481 35.43 -37.58 21.14
N ALA A 482 35.18 -36.52 21.94
CA ALA A 482 36.12 -36.00 22.93
C ALA A 482 35.36 -35.21 24.02
N GLU A 483 35.26 -35.83 25.20
CA GLU A 483 35.01 -35.17 26.49
C GLU A 483 36.14 -34.19 26.84
N MET A 484 35.81 -33.08 27.50
CA MET A 484 36.78 -32.41 28.38
C MET A 484 36.11 -31.69 29.54
N ASN A 485 36.68 -31.94 30.71
CA ASN A 485 36.21 -31.66 32.07
C ASN A 485 36.43 -30.20 32.53
N GLU A 486 35.60 -29.76 33.48
CA GLU A 486 35.88 -28.74 34.50
C GLU A 486 36.95 -29.22 35.53
N PRO A 487 37.29 -28.47 36.61
CA PRO A 487 37.74 -27.08 36.73
C PRO A 487 39.05 -26.98 37.54
N LYS A 488 39.70 -25.81 37.60
CA LYS A 488 40.68 -25.50 38.68
C LYS A 488 40.62 -24.07 39.18
N ASN A 489 40.51 -24.00 40.51
CA ASN A 489 40.82 -22.93 41.45
C ASN A 489 42.00 -22.02 41.05
N SER A 490 41.85 -20.72 41.36
CA SER A 490 42.94 -19.94 41.95
C SER A 490 42.39 -18.88 42.91
N GLN A 491 42.84 -18.96 44.17
CA GLN A 491 42.82 -17.90 45.17
C GLN A 491 44.07 -17.01 44.99
N ASN A 492 43.92 -15.70 45.20
CA ASN A 492 44.83 -14.81 45.97
C ASN A 492 44.25 -13.38 45.89
N GLN A 493 43.78 -12.81 47.00
CA GLN A 493 44.50 -12.02 48.01
C GLN A 493 44.76 -10.55 47.60
N ASN A 494 44.09 -9.67 48.35
CA ASN A 494 44.49 -8.38 48.91
C ASN A 494 45.30 -7.38 48.06
N GLU A 495 44.79 -6.15 47.96
CA GLU A 495 45.39 -4.96 48.59
C GLU A 495 44.44 -3.74 48.48
N GLU A 496 44.34 -3.03 49.61
CA GLU A 496 43.80 -1.67 49.94
C GLU A 496 42.42 -1.19 49.48
#